data_AF-A0A3M6TZX8-F1
#
_entry.id   AF-A0A3M6TZX8-F1
#
_cell.length_a   1.000
_cell.length_b   1.000
_cell.length_c   1.000
_cell.angle_alpha   90.00
_cell.angle_beta   90.00
_cell.angle_gamma   90.00
#
_symmetry.space_group_name_H-M   'P 1'
#
loop_
_entity.id
_entity.type
_entity.pdbx_description
1 polymer ?
#
loop_
_entity_poly.entity_id
_entity_poly.type
_entity_poly.pdbx_seq_one_letter_code
_entity_poly.pdbx_strand_id
1 'polypeptide(L)'
;PFSCSFLYILVRVLTNQGGVGNFGPSILKYEGVLKNEVKVSPQHPGIQLWTIPVSGLWSIEARGASGADGILAGSSSNRKRGGYGAIVKGKFLLHKGRILKILVGNEGFRDFLDPHRPGGGGGGTFVVYEDGKPLLVAGGGGGGGIPKASRQTDGKGGRSNDEPSSSVSGSEGKGGKLLDYSDSSETVINESTGHHKVIAGAGGGMYSAGVGFKEGWGGESFVGGGNGGEANTVYDKFPHGKRGRGGFGGGGAAGLLPGGGGGYSGGGVKGCWLQCDGKNGGTAEGGSSYNAGISPSNKANKNKGPGRVYIRLMSEEVEED
;
A
#
# COMPACT_ATOMS: atom_id res chain seq x y z
N PRO A 1 -15.16 6.32 -50.18
CA PRO A 1 -14.53 5.35 -49.27
C PRO A 1 -14.10 6.05 -47.97
N PHE A 2 -15.04 6.18 -47.04
CA PHE A 2 -14.75 6.70 -45.70
C PHE A 2 -13.98 5.63 -44.92
N SER A 3 -12.71 5.90 -44.65
CA SER A 3 -11.91 5.08 -43.75
C SER A 3 -12.41 5.32 -42.33
N CYS A 4 -13.34 4.48 -41.90
CA CYS A 4 -13.75 4.40 -40.50
C CYS A 4 -12.56 3.85 -39.71
N SER A 5 -11.76 4.74 -39.14
CA SER A 5 -10.69 4.37 -38.22
C SER A 5 -11.34 3.95 -36.91
N PHE A 6 -11.57 2.64 -36.74
CA PHE A 6 -11.89 2.07 -35.45
C PHE A 6 -10.77 2.42 -34.48
N LEU A 7 -10.98 3.45 -33.67
CA LEU A 7 -10.12 3.82 -32.56
C LEU A 7 -10.22 2.69 -31.53
N TYR A 8 -9.43 1.64 -31.68
CA TYR A 8 -9.28 0.63 -30.64
C TYR A 8 -8.88 1.38 -29.37
N ILE A 9 -9.80 1.45 -28.41
CA ILE A 9 -9.54 2.14 -27.15
C ILE A 9 -8.56 1.27 -26.35
N LEU A 10 -7.28 1.44 -26.63
CA LEU A 10 -6.20 0.65 -26.05
C LEU A 10 -6.05 0.99 -24.57
N VAL A 11 -6.37 0.02 -23.71
CA VAL A 11 -6.16 0.13 -22.26
C VAL A 11 -4.72 -0.22 -21.94
N ARG A 12 -4.03 0.71 -21.29
CA ARG A 12 -2.69 0.50 -20.74
C ARG A 12 -2.82 -0.08 -19.34
N VAL A 13 -2.24 -1.25 -19.12
CA VAL A 13 -2.29 -1.95 -17.82
C VAL A 13 -0.89 -2.01 -17.25
N LEU A 14 -0.62 -1.17 -16.24
CA LEU A 14 0.63 -1.23 -15.50
C LEU A 14 0.44 -2.12 -14.27
N THR A 15 1.40 -3.01 -14.05
CA THR A 15 1.38 -4.02 -12.99
C THR A 15 2.67 -3.97 -12.19
N ASN A 16 2.72 -4.71 -11.08
CA ASN A 16 3.94 -4.91 -10.31
C ASN A 16 4.95 -5.88 -10.95
N GLN A 17 4.72 -6.33 -12.19
CA GLN A 17 5.59 -7.26 -12.94
C GLN A 17 5.87 -8.59 -12.21
N GLY A 18 4.95 -9.03 -11.35
CA GLY A 18 5.13 -10.24 -10.54
C GLY A 18 6.07 -10.06 -9.33
N GLY A 19 6.38 -8.82 -8.96
CA GLY A 19 7.12 -8.51 -7.74
C GLY A 19 6.39 -9.01 -6.48
N VAL A 20 7.16 -9.48 -5.50
CA VAL A 20 6.66 -9.94 -4.20
C VAL A 20 7.53 -9.33 -3.11
N GLY A 21 6.92 -8.93 -1.99
CA GLY A 21 7.63 -8.33 -0.86
C GLY A 21 7.87 -6.84 -1.01
N ASN A 22 8.98 -6.37 -0.42
CA ASN A 22 9.24 -4.96 -0.11
C ASN A 22 9.72 -4.10 -1.28
N PHE A 23 10.30 -4.70 -2.33
CA PHE A 23 10.86 -3.95 -3.46
C PHE A 23 9.97 -4.02 -4.71
N GLY A 24 9.97 -2.94 -5.48
CA GLY A 24 9.32 -2.89 -6.78
C GLY A 24 10.15 -3.52 -7.90
N PRO A 25 9.60 -3.64 -9.11
CA PRO A 25 10.30 -4.27 -10.22
C PRO A 25 11.46 -3.42 -10.74
N SER A 26 12.66 -4.01 -10.78
CA SER A 26 13.84 -3.39 -11.41
C SER A 26 13.90 -3.59 -12.93
N ILE A 27 13.12 -4.53 -13.46
CA ILE A 27 13.04 -4.85 -14.88
C ILE A 27 11.56 -4.92 -15.27
N LEU A 28 11.19 -4.24 -16.35
CA LEU A 28 9.85 -4.27 -16.92
C LEU A 28 9.82 -5.19 -18.14
N LYS A 29 8.87 -6.11 -18.17
CA LYS A 29 8.64 -7.06 -19.27
C LYS A 29 7.34 -6.72 -19.99
N TYR A 30 7.22 -5.45 -20.38
CA TYR A 30 6.08 -4.98 -21.17
C TYR A 30 6.28 -5.30 -22.65
N GLU A 31 5.18 -5.67 -23.29
CA GLU A 31 5.08 -5.87 -24.74
C GLU A 31 4.19 -4.80 -25.37
N GLY A 32 4.19 -4.74 -26.71
CA GLY A 32 3.37 -3.78 -27.46
C GLY A 32 3.73 -2.33 -27.16
N VAL A 33 2.72 -1.45 -27.05
CA VAL A 33 2.94 0.00 -26.88
C VAL A 33 3.67 0.33 -25.56
N LEU A 34 3.43 -0.43 -24.49
CA LEU A 34 3.98 -0.15 -23.17
C LEU A 34 5.51 -0.36 -23.13
N LYS A 35 6.06 -1.20 -24.01
CA LYS A 35 7.51 -1.41 -24.16
C LYS A 35 8.26 -0.11 -24.47
N ASN A 36 7.62 0.78 -25.23
CA ASN A 36 8.22 2.05 -25.65
C ASN A 36 7.74 3.24 -24.80
N GLU A 37 6.59 3.13 -24.14
CA GLU A 37 6.00 4.22 -23.34
C GLU A 37 6.45 4.21 -21.86
N VAL A 38 6.92 3.07 -21.33
CA VAL A 38 7.23 2.90 -19.91
C VAL A 38 8.70 2.54 -19.67
N LYS A 39 9.33 3.20 -18.70
CA LYS A 39 10.70 2.92 -18.24
C LYS A 39 10.74 2.79 -16.72
N VAL A 40 11.79 2.18 -16.17
CA VAL A 40 12.04 2.21 -14.72
C VAL A 40 12.68 3.54 -14.35
N SER A 41 12.29 4.12 -13.21
CA SER A 41 12.93 5.31 -12.67
C SER A 41 14.38 4.99 -12.29
N PRO A 42 15.36 5.80 -12.73
CA PRO A 42 16.75 5.64 -12.33
C PRO A 42 16.99 6.04 -10.86
N GLN A 43 16.16 6.90 -10.28
CA GLN A 43 16.27 7.33 -8.88
C GLN A 43 15.67 6.29 -7.91
N HIS A 44 14.54 5.70 -8.28
CA HIS A 44 13.83 4.73 -7.44
C HIS A 44 13.46 3.48 -8.25
N PRO A 45 14.33 2.44 -8.24
CA PRO A 45 14.01 1.15 -8.83
C PRO A 45 12.66 0.64 -8.31
N GLY A 46 11.75 0.26 -9.21
CA GLY A 46 10.38 -0.13 -8.88
C GLY A 46 9.31 0.89 -9.27
N ILE A 47 9.66 2.19 -9.36
CA ILE A 47 8.76 3.21 -9.90
C ILE A 47 8.85 3.21 -11.43
N GLN A 48 7.69 3.23 -12.08
CA GLN A 48 7.55 3.17 -13.52
C GLN A 48 7.23 4.57 -14.06
N LEU A 49 8.02 5.04 -15.01
CA LEU A 49 7.84 6.32 -15.68
C LEU A 49 7.07 6.09 -16.98
N TRP A 50 5.83 6.55 -17.04
CA TRP A 50 5.00 6.47 -18.24
C TRP A 50 4.93 7.83 -18.93
N THR A 51 5.34 7.89 -20.20
CA THR A 51 5.25 9.11 -21.01
C THR A 51 3.92 9.16 -21.73
N ILE A 52 3.16 10.24 -21.52
CA ILE A 52 1.83 10.41 -22.12
C ILE A 52 1.98 10.51 -23.65
N PRO A 53 1.40 9.59 -24.43
CA PRO A 53 1.64 9.52 -25.87
C PRO A 53 0.84 10.55 -26.67
N VAL A 54 -0.32 10.93 -26.17
CA VAL A 54 -1.28 11.84 -26.83
C VAL A 54 -1.99 12.69 -25.77
N SER A 55 -2.21 13.97 -26.07
CA SER A 55 -3.01 14.87 -25.23
C SER A 55 -4.49 14.48 -25.29
N GLY A 56 -5.20 14.57 -24.17
CA GLY A 56 -6.64 14.30 -24.13
C GLY A 56 -7.15 13.99 -22.75
N LEU A 57 -8.43 13.59 -22.66
CA LEU A 57 -9.05 13.17 -21.41
C LEU A 57 -8.78 11.68 -21.18
N TRP A 58 -8.13 11.35 -20.07
CA TRP A 58 -7.78 9.97 -19.71
C TRP A 58 -8.54 9.53 -18.46
N SER A 59 -9.17 8.36 -18.52
CA SER A 59 -9.66 7.66 -17.34
C SER A 59 -8.54 6.82 -16.75
N ILE A 60 -8.24 7.04 -15.46
CA ILE A 60 -7.26 6.25 -14.71
C ILE A 60 -7.95 5.55 -13.54
N GLU A 61 -7.73 4.24 -13.42
CA GLU A 61 -8.12 3.44 -12.24
C GLU A 61 -6.87 2.84 -11.61
N ALA A 62 -6.63 3.12 -10.33
CA ALA A 62 -5.60 2.47 -9.52
C ALA A 62 -6.23 1.54 -8.48
N ARG A 63 -5.54 0.44 -8.19
CA ARG A 63 -5.90 -0.52 -7.15
C ARG A 63 -4.75 -0.67 -6.17
N GLY A 64 -4.99 -0.48 -4.88
CA GLY A 64 -4.03 -0.77 -3.82
C GLY A 64 -3.91 -2.28 -3.60
N ALA A 65 -2.79 -2.74 -3.05
CA ALA A 65 -2.58 -4.16 -2.78
C ALA A 65 -3.21 -4.62 -1.46
N SER A 66 -3.53 -5.90 -1.33
CA SER A 66 -3.97 -6.47 -0.05
C SER A 66 -2.82 -6.69 0.93
N GLY A 67 -3.12 -6.60 2.23
CA GLY A 67 -2.23 -7.10 3.27
C GLY A 67 -2.18 -8.63 3.28
N ALA A 68 -1.15 -9.20 3.91
CA ALA A 68 -1.06 -10.65 4.11
C ALA A 68 -2.03 -11.13 5.19
N ASP A 69 -2.51 -12.37 5.05
CA ASP A 69 -3.20 -13.08 6.11
C ASP A 69 -2.22 -13.38 7.26
N GLY A 70 -2.68 -13.28 8.50
CA GLY A 70 -1.98 -13.77 9.68
C GLY A 70 -2.40 -15.20 10.01
N ILE A 71 -1.42 -16.07 10.26
CA ILE A 71 -1.64 -17.52 10.43
C ILE A 71 -0.82 -18.04 11.61
N LEU A 72 -1.36 -19.02 12.33
CA LEU A 72 -0.61 -19.85 13.26
C LEU A 72 -0.22 -21.17 12.57
N ALA A 73 1.05 -21.56 12.65
CA ALA A 73 1.52 -22.83 12.09
C ALA A 73 0.69 -24.02 12.61
N GLY A 74 0.41 -24.97 11.72
CA GLY A 74 -0.44 -26.14 12.03
C GLY A 74 -1.94 -25.83 12.16
N SER A 75 -2.39 -24.59 11.93
CA SER A 75 -3.80 -24.22 12.05
C SER A 75 -4.25 -23.30 10.90
N SER A 76 -4.24 -23.83 9.67
CA SER A 76 -4.72 -23.11 8.47
C SER A 76 -6.21 -22.74 8.51
N SER A 77 -6.99 -23.44 9.34
CA SER A 77 -8.42 -23.15 9.60
C SER A 77 -8.65 -21.90 10.44
N ASN A 78 -7.67 -21.49 11.25
CA ASN A 78 -7.71 -20.27 12.05
C ASN A 78 -6.79 -19.24 11.41
N ARG A 79 -7.32 -18.40 10.52
CA ARG A 79 -6.60 -17.27 9.91
C ARG A 79 -7.22 -15.95 10.34
N LYS A 80 -6.40 -14.90 10.45
CA LYS A 80 -6.89 -13.52 10.41
C LYS A 80 -6.60 -12.96 9.03
N ARG A 81 -7.62 -12.41 8.40
CA ARG A 81 -7.52 -11.98 7.01
C ARG A 81 -6.71 -10.69 6.91
N GLY A 82 -5.87 -10.58 5.90
CA GLY A 82 -5.37 -9.28 5.47
C GLY A 82 -6.49 -8.43 4.90
N GLY A 83 -6.42 -7.12 5.14
CA GLY A 83 -7.32 -6.16 4.51
C GLY A 83 -7.09 -6.09 3.00
N TYR A 84 -8.14 -5.80 2.24
CA TYR A 84 -8.03 -5.58 0.80
C TYR A 84 -7.63 -4.13 0.52
N GLY A 85 -6.97 -3.89 -0.61
CA GLY A 85 -6.67 -2.53 -1.05
C GLY A 85 -7.92 -1.79 -1.55
N ALA A 86 -7.82 -0.47 -1.65
CA ALA A 86 -8.86 0.37 -2.25
C ALA A 86 -8.80 0.30 -3.79
N ILE A 87 -9.91 0.69 -4.43
CA ILE A 87 -9.97 0.95 -5.89
C ILE A 87 -10.36 2.41 -6.07
N VAL A 88 -9.57 3.15 -6.82
CA VAL A 88 -9.69 4.60 -7.03
C VAL A 88 -9.72 4.89 -8.50
N LYS A 89 -10.73 5.64 -8.96
CA LYS A 89 -10.90 5.99 -10.37
C LYS A 89 -11.19 7.49 -10.53
N GLY A 90 -10.57 8.12 -11.51
CA GLY A 90 -10.82 9.51 -11.87
C GLY A 90 -10.50 9.79 -13.34
N LYS A 91 -10.99 10.90 -13.87
CA LYS A 91 -10.66 11.40 -15.21
C LYS A 91 -9.72 12.60 -15.12
N PHE A 92 -8.73 12.67 -16.01
CA PHE A 92 -7.69 13.68 -16.00
C PHE A 92 -7.39 14.17 -17.41
N LEU A 93 -7.29 15.49 -17.59
CA LEU A 93 -6.75 16.06 -18.82
C LEU A 93 -5.22 15.93 -18.77
N LEU A 94 -4.67 15.11 -19.66
CA LEU A 94 -3.23 14.87 -19.75
C LEU A 94 -2.69 15.42 -21.06
N HIS A 95 -1.43 15.85 -21.04
CA HIS A 95 -0.77 16.45 -22.20
C HIS A 95 0.38 15.57 -22.67
N LYS A 96 0.48 15.39 -23.99
CA LYS A 96 1.53 14.62 -24.65
C LYS A 96 2.92 15.06 -24.17
N GLY A 97 3.80 14.07 -23.96
CA GLY A 97 5.19 14.28 -23.56
C GLY A 97 5.40 14.49 -22.06
N ARG A 98 4.35 14.78 -21.27
CA ARG A 98 4.46 14.78 -19.81
C ARG A 98 4.65 13.35 -19.28
N ILE A 99 5.35 13.22 -18.16
CA ILE A 99 5.67 11.94 -17.53
C ILE A 99 4.85 11.78 -16.24
N LEU A 100 4.31 10.58 -16.05
CA LEU A 100 3.73 10.13 -14.79
C LEU A 100 4.65 9.10 -14.12
N LYS A 101 4.91 9.30 -12.84
CA LYS A 101 5.50 8.31 -11.93
C LYS A 101 4.39 7.40 -11.43
N ILE A 102 4.51 6.11 -11.73
CA ILE A 102 3.54 5.08 -11.38
C ILE A 102 4.22 4.04 -10.49
N LEU A 103 3.74 3.93 -9.25
CA LEU A 103 4.16 2.89 -8.31
C LEU A 103 2.99 1.91 -8.16
N VAL A 104 3.21 0.63 -8.48
CA VAL A 104 2.17 -0.41 -8.33
C VAL A 104 2.45 -1.25 -7.09
N GLY A 105 1.52 -1.23 -6.13
CA GLY A 105 1.72 -1.88 -4.84
C GLY A 105 1.83 -3.39 -4.92
N ASN A 106 2.69 -3.98 -4.07
CA ASN A 106 2.77 -5.42 -3.83
C ASN A 106 1.90 -5.83 -2.63
N GLU A 107 1.46 -7.08 -2.65
CA GLU A 107 0.82 -7.68 -1.48
C GLU A 107 1.78 -7.70 -0.29
N GLY A 108 1.21 -7.57 0.91
CA GLY A 108 1.94 -7.83 2.14
C GLY A 108 2.44 -9.28 2.17
N PHE A 109 3.49 -9.52 2.96
CA PHE A 109 4.10 -10.84 3.09
C PHE A 109 4.04 -11.31 4.54
N ARG A 110 4.13 -12.63 4.74
CA ARG A 110 4.19 -13.25 6.08
C ARG A 110 5.39 -14.18 6.15
N ASP A 111 5.91 -14.38 7.35
CA ASP A 111 6.91 -15.42 7.57
C ASP A 111 6.29 -16.82 7.33
N PHE A 112 7.09 -17.75 6.82
CA PHE A 112 6.72 -19.16 6.59
C PHE A 112 7.45 -20.13 7.52
N LEU A 113 8.39 -19.65 8.32
CA LEU A 113 9.21 -20.47 9.21
C LEU A 113 8.75 -20.40 10.65
N ASP A 114 8.51 -19.21 11.19
CA ASP A 114 8.08 -19.03 12.59
C ASP A 114 6.67 -19.58 12.83
N PRO A 115 6.32 -20.17 13.98
CA PRO A 115 4.95 -20.62 14.25
C PRO A 115 3.92 -19.48 14.35
N HIS A 116 4.32 -18.28 14.75
CA HIS A 116 3.47 -17.09 14.89
C HIS A 116 3.72 -16.13 13.72
N ARG A 117 2.81 -16.12 12.74
CA ARG A 117 3.03 -15.46 11.44
C ARG A 117 1.99 -14.37 11.20
N PRO A 118 2.12 -13.17 11.81
CA PRO A 118 1.28 -12.05 11.41
C PRO A 118 1.60 -11.64 9.96
N GLY A 119 0.63 -11.02 9.31
CA GLY A 119 0.78 -10.52 7.95
C GLY A 119 1.33 -9.09 7.92
N GLY A 120 2.26 -8.81 7.01
CA GLY A 120 2.66 -7.45 6.64
C GLY A 120 1.55 -6.71 5.90
N GLY A 121 1.63 -5.38 5.91
CA GLY A 121 0.69 -4.53 5.19
C GLY A 121 0.92 -4.55 3.69
N GLY A 122 -0.15 -4.40 2.92
CA GLY A 122 -0.09 -4.22 1.46
C GLY A 122 0.30 -2.80 1.11
N GLY A 123 0.99 -2.64 -0.02
CA GLY A 123 1.39 -1.32 -0.49
C GLY A 123 0.28 -0.56 -1.22
N GLY A 124 0.38 0.77 -1.17
CA GLY A 124 -0.42 1.67 -1.98
C GLY A 124 0.02 1.66 -3.45
N THR A 125 -0.89 2.06 -4.33
CA THR A 125 -0.61 2.28 -5.75
C THR A 125 -0.76 3.76 -6.07
N PHE A 126 0.29 4.36 -6.62
CA PHE A 126 0.43 5.81 -6.81
C PHE A 126 0.51 6.15 -8.29
N VAL A 127 -0.21 7.19 -8.70
CA VAL A 127 -0.08 7.84 -10.00
C VAL A 127 0.15 9.31 -9.74
N VAL A 128 1.36 9.77 -10.03
CA VAL A 128 1.88 11.08 -9.62
C VAL A 128 2.55 11.73 -10.83
N TYR A 129 2.43 13.05 -10.97
CA TYR A 129 3.25 13.77 -11.94
C TYR A 129 4.75 13.69 -11.56
N GLU A 130 5.61 13.90 -12.55
CA GLU A 130 7.06 13.93 -12.34
C GLU A 130 7.49 14.96 -11.28
N ASP A 131 6.79 16.10 -11.21
CA ASP A 131 6.97 17.19 -10.23
C ASP A 131 6.53 16.82 -8.79
N GLY A 132 5.98 15.63 -8.58
CA GLY A 132 5.56 15.13 -7.27
C GLY A 132 4.09 15.40 -6.93
N LYS A 133 3.32 16.09 -7.77
CA LYS A 133 1.89 16.32 -7.52
C LYS A 133 1.07 15.02 -7.74
N PRO A 134 0.37 14.49 -6.72
CA PRO A 134 -0.41 13.27 -6.89
C PRO A 134 -1.65 13.51 -7.76
N LEU A 135 -1.92 12.59 -8.69
CA LEU A 135 -3.18 12.55 -9.44
C LEU A 135 -4.20 11.68 -8.72
N LEU A 136 -3.80 10.43 -8.44
CA LEU A 136 -4.58 9.50 -7.65
C LEU A 136 -3.66 8.52 -6.91
N VAL A 137 -4.13 8.06 -5.76
CA VAL A 137 -3.46 7.06 -4.94
C VAL A 137 -4.52 6.11 -4.41
N ALA A 138 -4.32 4.80 -4.56
CA ALA A 138 -5.18 3.79 -3.97
C ALA A 138 -4.48 3.13 -2.78
N GLY A 139 -5.06 3.27 -1.59
CA GLY A 139 -4.50 2.74 -0.36
C GLY A 139 -4.45 1.21 -0.30
N GLY A 140 -3.38 0.66 0.25
CA GLY A 140 -3.19 -0.76 0.54
C GLY A 140 -3.88 -1.19 1.83
N GLY A 141 -4.17 -2.47 1.95
CA GLY A 141 -4.78 -3.04 3.16
C GLY A 141 -3.78 -3.34 4.28
N GLY A 142 -4.20 -3.21 5.53
CA GLY A 142 -3.41 -3.65 6.69
C GLY A 142 -3.30 -5.18 6.76
N GLY A 143 -2.26 -5.69 7.39
CA GLY A 143 -2.05 -7.13 7.57
C GLY A 143 -2.98 -7.75 8.62
N GLY A 144 -3.19 -9.07 8.52
CA GLY A 144 -3.93 -9.85 9.50
C GLY A 144 -3.08 -10.22 10.71
N GLY A 145 -3.66 -10.15 11.92
CA GLY A 145 -2.98 -10.52 13.15
C GLY A 145 -2.85 -12.04 13.39
N ILE A 146 -2.31 -12.43 14.54
CA ILE A 146 -2.13 -13.85 14.89
C ILE A 146 -3.42 -14.39 15.55
N PRO A 147 -3.96 -15.53 15.10
CA PRO A 147 -5.24 -16.06 15.58
C PRO A 147 -5.33 -16.46 17.07
N LYS A 148 -4.24 -16.96 17.68
CA LYS A 148 -4.23 -17.46 19.08
C LYS A 148 -3.49 -16.56 20.07
N ALA A 149 -2.70 -15.58 19.61
CA ALA A 149 -2.10 -14.60 20.50
C ALA A 149 -3.15 -13.50 20.78
N SER A 150 -3.60 -13.40 22.02
CA SER A 150 -4.37 -12.28 22.60
C SER A 150 -5.06 -11.32 21.61
N ARG A 151 -6.34 -11.57 21.28
CA ARG A 151 -7.27 -10.58 20.70
C ARG A 151 -6.77 -9.79 19.46
N GLN A 152 -5.87 -10.33 18.63
CA GLN A 152 -5.53 -9.68 17.37
C GLN A 152 -6.65 -9.86 16.33
N THR A 153 -6.78 -8.90 15.42
CA THR A 153 -7.92 -8.80 14.49
C THR A 153 -7.54 -9.09 13.04
N ASP A 154 -8.55 -9.20 12.18
CA ASP A 154 -8.36 -9.01 10.75
C ASP A 154 -7.77 -7.62 10.47
N GLY A 155 -6.99 -7.51 9.40
CA GLY A 155 -6.47 -6.25 8.90
C GLY A 155 -7.60 -5.39 8.34
N LYS A 156 -7.53 -4.08 8.58
CA LYS A 156 -8.49 -3.16 7.95
C LYS A 156 -8.12 -2.95 6.48
N GLY A 157 -9.12 -2.78 5.63
CA GLY A 157 -8.88 -2.49 4.21
C GLY A 157 -8.34 -1.09 3.97
N GLY A 158 -7.78 -0.88 2.78
CA GLY A 158 -7.41 0.44 2.28
C GLY A 158 -8.63 1.37 2.29
N ARG A 159 -8.43 2.61 2.75
CA ARG A 159 -9.48 3.59 3.00
C ARG A 159 -9.73 4.46 1.75
N SER A 160 -10.93 5.02 1.65
CA SER A 160 -11.35 5.88 0.52
C SER A 160 -10.68 7.26 0.52
N ASN A 161 -10.28 7.74 1.69
CA ASN A 161 -9.60 9.02 1.93
C ASN A 161 -9.05 8.99 3.37
N ASP A 162 -8.57 10.13 3.86
CA ASP A 162 -8.08 10.27 5.24
C ASP A 162 -9.19 10.20 6.30
N GLU A 163 -10.46 10.22 5.89
CA GLU A 163 -11.61 10.19 6.79
C GLU A 163 -12.21 8.77 6.99
N PRO A 164 -12.78 8.48 8.18
CA PRO A 164 -12.66 9.30 9.38
C PRO A 164 -11.21 9.35 9.88
N SER A 165 -10.84 10.46 10.52
CA SER A 165 -9.54 10.59 11.17
C SER A 165 -9.24 9.43 12.13
N SER A 166 -7.95 9.11 12.27
CA SER A 166 -7.46 8.06 13.15
C SER A 166 -6.30 8.61 13.98
N SER A 167 -6.22 8.19 15.24
CA SER A 167 -5.11 8.54 16.14
C SER A 167 -3.75 8.00 15.67
N VAL A 168 -3.74 7.02 14.76
CA VAL A 168 -2.51 6.38 14.30
C VAL A 168 -2.34 6.35 12.79
N SER A 169 -3.40 6.39 11.98
CA SER A 169 -3.18 6.57 10.55
C SER A 169 -2.69 7.99 10.29
N GLY A 170 -1.83 8.13 9.28
CA GLY A 170 -1.42 9.45 8.85
C GLY A 170 -2.58 10.24 8.25
N SER A 171 -2.34 11.53 8.09
CA SER A 171 -3.18 12.47 7.36
C SER A 171 -2.31 13.34 6.47
N GLU A 172 -2.92 13.93 5.43
CA GLU A 172 -2.26 14.89 4.54
C GLU A 172 -0.98 14.34 3.89
N GLY A 173 -0.98 13.05 3.57
CA GLY A 173 0.15 12.41 2.91
C GLY A 173 1.21 11.85 3.87
N LYS A 174 1.02 11.94 5.19
CA LYS A 174 1.97 11.43 6.19
C LYS A 174 1.85 9.92 6.38
N GLY A 175 2.94 9.30 6.80
CA GLY A 175 2.97 7.90 7.23
C GLY A 175 2.17 7.67 8.51
N GLY A 176 1.82 6.40 8.76
CA GLY A 176 1.14 5.98 9.97
C GLY A 176 2.07 5.94 11.19
N LYS A 177 1.46 5.83 12.36
CA LYS A 177 2.08 5.78 13.68
C LYS A 177 1.71 4.47 14.38
N LEU A 178 2.27 4.29 15.57
CA LEU A 178 1.94 3.16 16.44
C LEU A 178 1.25 3.68 17.72
N LEU A 179 0.37 2.87 18.30
CA LEU A 179 -0.29 3.16 19.57
C LEU A 179 -0.20 1.96 20.51
N ASP A 180 0.48 2.19 21.64
CA ASP A 180 0.72 1.19 22.67
C ASP A 180 -0.40 1.20 23.71
N TYR A 181 -1.09 0.07 23.83
CA TYR A 181 -2.18 -0.14 24.79
C TYR A 181 -1.77 -0.99 26.00
N SER A 182 -0.48 -1.09 26.29
CA SER A 182 -0.01 -1.93 27.38
C SER A 182 -0.25 -1.40 28.79
N ASP A 183 -0.71 -0.14 28.91
CA ASP A 183 -1.22 0.46 30.13
C ASP A 183 -2.40 1.41 29.83
N SER A 184 -2.94 2.05 30.87
CA SER A 184 -4.07 2.97 30.76
C SER A 184 -3.73 4.31 30.09
N SER A 185 -2.46 4.62 29.85
CA SER A 185 -2.02 5.91 29.29
C SER A 185 -2.23 6.01 27.78
N GLU A 186 -2.30 4.89 27.07
CA GLU A 186 -2.45 4.81 25.61
C GLU A 186 -1.44 5.70 24.85
N THR A 187 -0.17 5.28 24.81
CA THR A 187 0.90 6.12 24.27
C THR A 187 1.01 6.01 22.75
N VAL A 188 0.85 7.14 22.04
CA VAL A 188 1.18 7.26 20.61
C VAL A 188 2.69 7.34 20.44
N ILE A 189 3.24 6.38 19.70
CA ILE A 189 4.67 6.32 19.37
C ILE A 189 4.87 7.01 18.02
N ASN A 190 5.67 8.07 18.04
CA ASN A 190 6.00 8.87 16.85
C ASN A 190 7.40 8.54 16.30
N GLU A 191 8.22 7.79 17.04
CA GLU A 191 9.61 7.51 16.71
C GLU A 191 9.95 6.04 16.93
N SER A 192 10.81 5.50 16.07
CA SER A 192 11.16 4.08 16.05
C SER A 192 12.26 3.75 17.07
N THR A 193 11.91 3.69 18.36
CA THR A 193 12.89 3.56 19.46
C THR A 193 13.28 2.11 19.79
N GLY A 194 12.43 1.13 19.48
CA GLY A 194 12.63 -0.27 19.84
C GLY A 194 12.40 -0.58 21.33
N HIS A 195 11.81 0.34 22.08
CA HIS A 195 11.57 0.24 23.53
C HIS A 195 10.08 0.29 23.91
N HIS A 196 9.20 -0.19 23.02
CA HIS A 196 7.74 -0.25 23.24
C HIS A 196 7.16 -1.63 22.92
N LYS A 197 5.89 -1.89 23.26
CA LYS A 197 5.27 -3.22 23.10
C LYS A 197 4.53 -3.40 21.77
N VAL A 198 4.47 -2.35 20.93
CA VAL A 198 3.93 -2.43 19.56
C VAL A 198 5.00 -2.92 18.58
N ILE A 199 5.24 -4.24 18.51
CA ILE A 199 6.29 -4.81 17.64
C ILE A 199 5.76 -5.03 16.21
N ALA A 200 5.63 -3.93 15.47
CA ALA A 200 5.16 -3.86 14.08
C ALA A 200 5.68 -2.60 13.36
N GLY A 201 5.36 -2.47 12.08
CA GLY A 201 5.55 -1.27 11.27
C GLY A 201 4.23 -0.70 10.75
N ALA A 202 4.09 0.62 10.82
CA ALA A 202 3.02 1.34 10.15
C ALA A 202 3.31 1.53 8.65
N GLY A 203 2.29 1.84 7.86
CA GLY A 203 2.44 2.12 6.44
C GLY A 203 3.05 3.51 6.17
N GLY A 204 3.76 3.64 5.06
CA GLY A 204 4.23 4.89 4.50
C GLY A 204 3.14 5.66 3.78
N GLY A 205 3.28 6.98 3.76
CA GLY A 205 2.41 7.90 3.03
C GLY A 205 3.03 8.40 1.73
N MET A 206 2.47 9.48 1.20
CA MET A 206 3.01 10.22 0.07
C MET A 206 4.35 10.87 0.41
N TYR A 207 4.44 11.49 1.59
CA TYR A 207 5.54 12.40 1.95
C TYR A 207 6.43 11.92 3.09
N SER A 208 5.95 11.03 3.97
CA SER A 208 6.75 10.52 5.08
C SER A 208 6.56 9.03 5.31
N ALA A 209 7.62 8.38 5.77
CA ALA A 209 7.60 6.96 6.13
C ALA A 209 6.67 6.72 7.34
N GLY A 210 6.21 5.48 7.48
CA GLY A 210 5.51 5.04 8.67
C GLY A 210 6.48 4.84 9.85
N VAL A 211 5.97 5.00 11.07
CA VAL A 211 6.71 4.64 12.29
C VAL A 211 6.77 3.11 12.41
N GLY A 212 7.90 2.58 12.84
CA GLY A 212 8.04 1.15 13.12
C GLY A 212 8.63 0.89 14.48
N PHE A 213 8.68 -0.38 14.87
CA PHE A 213 9.37 -0.78 16.10
C PHE A 213 10.85 -0.36 16.07
N LYS A 214 11.50 -0.51 14.92
CA LYS A 214 12.83 0.05 14.63
C LYS A 214 12.79 0.78 13.30
N GLU A 215 13.80 1.59 13.07
CA GLU A 215 14.03 2.19 11.76
C GLU A 215 14.01 1.11 10.65
N GLY A 216 13.38 1.44 9.51
CA GLY A 216 13.17 0.52 8.39
C GLY A 216 12.01 -0.48 8.54
N TRP A 217 11.33 -0.55 9.69
CA TRP A 217 10.16 -1.44 9.85
C TRP A 217 8.88 -0.81 9.33
N GLY A 218 8.75 0.51 9.42
CA GLY A 218 7.68 1.24 8.76
C GLY A 218 7.88 1.21 7.24
N GLY A 219 6.79 1.28 6.49
CA GLY A 219 6.86 1.43 5.04
C GLY A 219 7.43 2.79 4.67
N GLU A 220 8.30 2.84 3.65
CA GLU A 220 8.81 4.08 3.10
C GLU A 220 7.71 4.86 2.37
N SER A 221 7.90 6.18 2.33
CA SER A 221 7.00 7.05 1.58
C SER A 221 7.17 6.91 0.07
N PHE A 222 6.18 7.38 -0.71
CA PHE A 222 6.34 7.48 -2.17
C PHE A 222 7.56 8.31 -2.56
N VAL A 223 7.78 9.47 -1.93
CA VAL A 223 8.97 10.30 -2.21
C VAL A 223 10.29 9.63 -1.81
N GLY A 224 10.25 8.68 -0.87
CA GLY A 224 11.37 7.81 -0.49
C GLY A 224 11.51 6.55 -1.35
N GLY A 225 10.73 6.40 -2.43
CA GLY A 225 10.76 5.25 -3.33
C GLY A 225 9.75 4.15 -3.00
N GLY A 226 9.04 4.25 -1.87
CA GLY A 226 7.90 3.40 -1.52
C GLY A 226 8.26 1.95 -1.17
N ASN A 227 9.48 1.68 -0.74
CA ASN A 227 9.85 0.35 -0.24
C ASN A 227 8.95 -0.08 0.92
N GLY A 228 8.56 -1.35 0.94
CA GLY A 228 7.87 -1.94 2.09
C GLY A 228 8.83 -2.09 3.27
N GLY A 229 8.28 -2.04 4.48
CA GLY A 229 9.06 -2.21 5.70
C GLY A 229 9.61 -3.63 5.85
N GLU A 230 10.77 -3.74 6.50
CA GLU A 230 11.47 -4.99 6.76
C GLU A 230 11.66 -5.23 8.25
N ALA A 231 11.05 -6.30 8.77
CA ALA A 231 11.26 -6.73 10.15
C ALA A 231 12.65 -7.38 10.28
N ASN A 232 13.63 -6.63 10.78
CA ASN A 232 14.94 -7.18 11.13
C ASN A 232 14.87 -8.04 12.40
N THR A 233 15.57 -9.16 12.45
CA THR A 233 15.58 -10.04 13.62
C THR A 233 16.13 -9.35 14.87
N VAL A 234 15.34 -9.32 15.95
CA VAL A 234 15.78 -8.90 17.29
C VAL A 234 15.90 -10.14 18.17
N TYR A 235 16.90 -10.96 17.85
CA TYR A 235 17.08 -12.32 18.38
C TYR A 235 17.17 -12.39 19.91
N ASP A 236 17.81 -11.40 20.53
CA ASP A 236 18.15 -11.48 21.95
C ASP A 236 17.01 -11.05 22.89
N LYS A 237 15.95 -10.44 22.37
CA LYS A 237 14.86 -9.90 23.21
C LYS A 237 13.56 -10.67 23.09
N PHE A 238 13.26 -11.28 21.94
CA PHE A 238 12.00 -12.00 21.74
C PHE A 238 12.13 -13.07 20.61
N PRO A 239 11.89 -14.37 20.86
CA PRO A 239 11.88 -15.39 19.82
C PRO A 239 10.58 -15.32 18.98
N HIS A 240 10.60 -14.66 17.81
CA HIS A 240 9.42 -14.61 16.92
C HIS A 240 9.73 -14.24 15.46
N GLY A 241 8.67 -14.25 14.63
CA GLY A 241 8.59 -14.02 13.18
C GLY A 241 9.65 -13.08 12.61
N LYS A 242 10.46 -13.62 11.70
CA LYS A 242 11.70 -13.01 11.19
C LYS A 242 11.51 -12.30 9.85
N ARG A 243 10.34 -12.41 9.21
CA ARG A 243 10.16 -12.07 7.77
C ARG A 243 8.78 -11.55 7.37
N GLY A 244 7.98 -10.98 8.28
CA GLY A 244 6.72 -10.34 7.91
C GLY A 244 6.95 -9.04 7.15
N ARG A 245 7.33 -9.09 5.87
CA ARG A 245 7.65 -7.87 5.10
C ARG A 245 6.38 -7.14 4.67
N GLY A 246 6.44 -5.82 4.71
CA GLY A 246 5.46 -4.98 4.04
C GLY A 246 5.61 -5.06 2.52
N GLY A 247 4.50 -4.88 1.80
CA GLY A 247 4.51 -4.81 0.35
C GLY A 247 5.11 -3.48 -0.15
N PHE A 248 5.84 -3.53 -1.27
CA PHE A 248 6.20 -2.35 -2.05
C PHE A 248 4.98 -1.45 -2.29
N GLY A 249 5.16 -0.13 -2.23
CA GLY A 249 4.10 0.86 -2.05
C GLY A 249 3.92 1.30 -0.59
N GLY A 250 4.95 1.11 0.24
CA GLY A 250 4.97 1.59 1.62
C GLY A 250 4.14 0.76 2.60
N GLY A 251 3.93 -0.54 2.36
CA GLY A 251 3.36 -1.42 3.39
C GLY A 251 4.31 -1.53 4.59
N GLY A 252 3.78 -1.52 5.81
CA GLY A 252 4.56 -1.72 7.03
C GLY A 252 4.86 -3.19 7.32
N ALA A 253 5.97 -3.44 8.00
CA ALA A 253 6.37 -4.78 8.42
C ALA A 253 5.49 -5.34 9.55
N ALA A 254 5.42 -6.66 9.63
CA ALA A 254 4.84 -7.40 10.74
C ALA A 254 5.94 -8.11 11.54
N GLY A 255 5.88 -7.93 12.86
CA GLY A 255 6.74 -8.62 13.83
C GLY A 255 5.91 -9.59 14.67
N LEU A 256 5.48 -9.13 15.85
CA LEU A 256 4.47 -9.81 16.67
C LEU A 256 3.05 -9.33 16.38
N LEU A 257 2.96 -8.11 15.87
CA LEU A 257 1.72 -7.48 15.47
C LEU A 257 1.70 -7.32 13.93
N PRO A 258 0.51 -7.21 13.31
CA PRO A 258 0.39 -7.02 11.87
C PRO A 258 0.91 -5.65 11.43
N GLY A 259 1.30 -5.55 10.15
CA GLY A 259 1.80 -4.30 9.56
C GLY A 259 0.71 -3.43 8.93
N GLY A 260 0.85 -2.11 9.03
CA GLY A 260 -0.08 -1.12 8.45
C GLY A 260 0.02 -1.03 6.92
N GLY A 261 -1.09 -0.71 6.23
CA GLY A 261 -1.10 -0.56 4.77
C GLY A 261 -0.50 0.76 4.30
N GLY A 262 0.22 0.77 3.17
CA GLY A 262 0.71 2.00 2.54
C GLY A 262 -0.39 2.74 1.78
N GLY A 263 -0.22 4.03 1.48
CA GLY A 263 -1.25 4.79 0.75
C GLY A 263 -0.92 6.26 0.59
N TYR A 264 -1.93 7.09 0.29
CA TYR A 264 -1.76 8.54 0.31
C TYR A 264 -1.28 8.96 1.69
N SER A 265 -2.02 8.60 2.73
CA SER A 265 -1.53 8.57 4.10
C SER A 265 -1.44 7.12 4.57
N GLY A 266 -0.37 6.81 5.30
CA GLY A 266 -0.10 5.45 5.76
C GLY A 266 -1.05 4.98 6.85
N GLY A 267 -1.39 3.71 6.87
CA GLY A 267 -2.18 3.07 7.92
C GLY A 267 -1.33 2.84 9.18
N GLY A 268 -1.85 3.19 10.35
CA GLY A 268 -1.17 2.93 11.63
C GLY A 268 -1.45 1.55 12.20
N VAL A 269 -0.81 1.25 13.34
CA VAL A 269 -1.01 -0.02 14.07
C VAL A 269 -1.30 0.27 15.54
N LYS A 270 -2.30 -0.41 16.10
CA LYS A 270 -2.68 -0.31 17.51
C LYS A 270 -2.52 -1.68 18.17
N GLY A 271 -1.98 -1.73 19.38
CA GLY A 271 -1.96 -2.96 20.17
C GLY A 271 -0.81 -3.02 21.15
N CYS A 272 -0.49 -4.23 21.57
CA CYS A 272 0.54 -4.52 22.56
C CYS A 272 0.83 -6.03 22.52
N TRP A 273 2.05 -6.39 22.88
CA TRP A 273 2.43 -7.77 23.10
C TRP A 273 2.22 -8.17 24.58
N LEU A 274 1.71 -9.39 24.79
CA LEU A 274 1.44 -10.08 26.08
C LEU A 274 0.35 -9.51 26.98
N GLN A 275 0.42 -8.23 27.36
CA GLN A 275 -0.53 -7.62 28.31
C GLN A 275 -1.11 -6.34 27.72
N CYS A 276 -2.44 -6.34 27.55
CA CYS A 276 -3.17 -5.32 26.80
C CYS A 276 -4.33 -4.71 27.57
N ASP A 277 -4.33 -4.80 28.90
CA ASP A 277 -5.35 -4.19 29.77
C ASP A 277 -6.80 -4.41 29.27
N GLY A 278 -7.11 -5.64 28.86
CA GLY A 278 -8.42 -6.00 28.29
C GLY A 278 -8.67 -5.65 26.81
N LYS A 279 -7.82 -4.83 26.17
CA LYS A 279 -7.92 -4.36 24.78
C LYS A 279 -7.41 -5.39 23.75
N ASN A 280 -7.60 -5.08 22.45
CA ASN A 280 -7.12 -5.89 21.33
C ASN A 280 -5.59 -5.86 21.24
N GLY A 281 -4.96 -7.03 21.07
CA GLY A 281 -3.51 -7.16 21.05
C GLY A 281 -2.84 -6.84 19.72
N GLY A 282 -3.60 -6.35 18.72
CA GLY A 282 -3.05 -6.00 17.41
C GLY A 282 -4.11 -5.76 16.34
N THR A 283 -4.19 -4.54 15.85
CA THR A 283 -5.01 -4.13 14.69
C THR A 283 -4.18 -3.22 13.78
N ALA A 284 -4.03 -3.63 12.52
CA ALA A 284 -3.40 -2.82 11.49
C ALA A 284 -4.45 -2.12 10.62
N GLU A 285 -4.29 -0.81 10.43
CA GLU A 285 -5.12 0.01 9.56
C GLU A 285 -4.62 -0.05 8.11
N GLY A 286 -5.51 0.13 7.14
CA GLY A 286 -5.13 0.32 5.73
C GLY A 286 -4.77 1.76 5.44
N GLY A 287 -3.92 1.97 4.43
CA GLY A 287 -3.58 3.30 3.95
C GLY A 287 -4.78 3.99 3.30
N SER A 288 -4.79 5.31 3.30
CA SER A 288 -5.83 6.10 2.63
C SER A 288 -5.58 6.26 1.13
N SER A 289 -6.63 6.74 0.46
CA SER A 289 -6.62 7.03 -0.97
C SER A 289 -6.71 8.53 -1.22
N TYR A 290 -6.30 8.95 -2.42
CA TYR A 290 -6.40 10.34 -2.89
C TYR A 290 -6.87 10.36 -4.34
N ASN A 291 -7.63 11.37 -4.73
CA ASN A 291 -8.15 11.49 -6.09
C ASN A 291 -8.43 12.96 -6.44
N ALA A 292 -7.62 13.54 -7.30
CA ALA A 292 -7.80 14.90 -7.82
C ALA A 292 -8.53 14.92 -9.18
N GLY A 293 -9.05 13.78 -9.63
CA GLY A 293 -9.68 13.66 -10.93
C GLY A 293 -11.11 14.18 -10.97
N ILE A 294 -11.59 14.43 -12.18
CA ILE A 294 -13.00 14.70 -12.46
C ILE A 294 -13.80 13.42 -12.22
N SER A 295 -14.99 13.57 -11.63
CA SER A 295 -15.89 12.45 -11.26
C SER A 295 -15.19 11.38 -10.40
N PRO A 296 -14.61 11.75 -9.24
CA PRO A 296 -13.83 10.84 -8.43
C PRO A 296 -14.68 9.70 -7.87
N SER A 297 -14.14 8.48 -7.90
CA SER A 297 -14.76 7.29 -7.28
C SER A 297 -13.72 6.51 -6.49
N ASN A 298 -13.89 6.47 -5.16
CA ASN A 298 -12.96 5.82 -4.24
C ASN A 298 -13.70 4.73 -3.46
N LYS A 299 -13.43 3.46 -3.75
CA LYS A 299 -14.05 2.31 -3.10
C LYS A 299 -13.05 1.63 -2.16
N ALA A 300 -13.28 1.77 -0.86
CA ALA A 300 -12.46 1.15 0.18
C ALA A 300 -12.59 -0.39 0.18
N ASN A 301 -11.50 -1.07 0.56
CA ASN A 301 -11.48 -2.52 0.87
C ASN A 301 -12.07 -3.43 -0.24
N LYS A 302 -11.59 -3.32 -1.48
CA LYS A 302 -12.12 -4.06 -2.64
C LYS A 302 -11.11 -4.96 -3.36
N ASN A 303 -9.85 -4.55 -3.47
CA ASN A 303 -8.85 -5.27 -4.25
C ASN A 303 -8.08 -6.28 -3.40
N LYS A 304 -8.33 -7.57 -3.66
CA LYS A 304 -7.48 -8.66 -3.17
C LYS A 304 -6.43 -9.00 -4.22
N GLY A 305 -5.17 -9.13 -3.82
CA GLY A 305 -4.06 -9.35 -4.73
C GLY A 305 -3.16 -8.12 -4.86
N PRO A 306 -2.24 -8.12 -5.84
CA PRO A 306 -1.36 -6.99 -6.07
C PRO A 306 -2.13 -5.79 -6.62
N GLY A 307 -1.49 -4.63 -6.55
CA GLY A 307 -1.98 -3.42 -7.18
C GLY A 307 -1.98 -3.51 -8.71
N ARG A 308 -2.74 -2.60 -9.33
CA ARG A 308 -2.79 -2.43 -10.79
C ARG A 308 -3.16 -0.99 -11.12
N VAL A 309 -2.73 -0.52 -12.30
CA VAL A 309 -3.19 0.75 -12.88
C VAL A 309 -3.71 0.51 -14.28
N TYR A 310 -4.93 0.96 -14.55
CA TYR A 310 -5.58 0.94 -15.85
C TYR A 310 -5.69 2.38 -16.37
N ILE A 311 -5.17 2.64 -17.57
CA ILE A 311 -5.18 3.98 -18.18
C ILE A 311 -5.82 3.88 -19.57
N ARG A 312 -6.87 4.67 -19.79
CA ARG A 312 -7.68 4.63 -21.01
C ARG A 312 -7.91 6.04 -21.54
N LEU A 313 -7.54 6.30 -22.80
CA LEU A 313 -7.91 7.54 -23.49
C LEU A 313 -9.41 7.51 -23.75
N MET A 314 -10.13 8.55 -23.35
CA MET A 314 -11.53 8.74 -23.68
C MET A 314 -11.60 9.30 -25.11
N SER A 315 -12.37 8.67 -26.00
CA SER A 315 -12.77 9.34 -27.24
C SER A 315 -13.70 10.49 -26.89
N GLU A 316 -13.64 11.60 -27.64
CA GLU A 316 -14.75 12.55 -27.67
C GLU A 316 -15.99 11.79 -28.14
N GLU A 317 -17.05 11.75 -27.33
CA GLU A 317 -18.38 11.43 -27.84
C GLU A 317 -18.74 12.59 -28.76
N VAL A 318 -18.74 12.34 -30.07
CA VAL A 318 -19.37 13.24 -31.02
C VAL A 318 -20.86 13.05 -30.80
N GLU A 319 -21.52 14.02 -30.21
CA GLU A 319 -22.99 14.11 -30.26
C GLU A 319 -23.35 14.29 -31.75
N GLU A 320 -23.98 13.27 -32.34
CA GLU A 320 -24.69 13.43 -33.61
C GLU A 320 -26.02 14.12 -33.27
N ASP A 321 -26.15 15.38 -33.68
CA ASP A 321 -27.42 16.11 -33.76
C ASP A 321 -28.37 15.45 -34.78
#